data_AF-A0A0J1IMN3-F1
#
_entry.id   AF-A0A0J1IMN3-F1
#
_cell.length_a   1.000
_cell.length_b   1.000
_cell.length_c   1.000
_cell.angle_alpha   90.00
_cell.angle_beta   90.00
_cell.angle_gamma   90.00
#
_symmetry.space_group_name_H-M   'P 1'
#
loop_
_entity.id
_entity.type
_entity.pdbx_description
1 polymer ?
#
loop_
_entity_poly.entity_id
_entity_poly.type
_entity_poly.pdbx_seq_one_letter_code
_entity_poly.pdbx_strand_id
1 'polypeptide(L)'
;MTLTKPKKVKKPSRPSRDEFELEEIANTLIEALEDKSELRLTVWKREDPVRGKVVKMDGNTKLIHIERFTETIKVPFIDILQVKRV
;
A
#
# COMPACT_ATOMS: atom_id res chain seq x y z
N MET A 1 21.10 -2.82 -41.85
CA MET A 1 21.64 -2.94 -40.48
C MET A 1 20.54 -2.55 -39.51
N THR A 2 19.93 -3.51 -38.81
CA THR A 2 18.83 -3.28 -37.87
C THR A 2 19.35 -2.73 -36.55
N LEU A 3 19.09 -1.46 -36.27
CA LEU A 3 19.41 -0.85 -34.97
C LEU A 3 18.17 -0.94 -34.06
N THR A 4 17.99 -2.10 -33.41
CA THR A 4 17.06 -2.24 -32.28
C THR A 4 17.56 -1.37 -31.14
N LYS A 5 16.85 -0.27 -30.88
CA LYS A 5 17.10 0.59 -29.71
C LYS A 5 16.82 -0.22 -28.44
N PRO A 6 17.70 -0.19 -27.42
CA PRO A 6 17.46 -0.91 -26.18
C PRO A 6 16.20 -0.37 -25.52
N LYS A 7 15.20 -1.25 -25.37
CA LYS A 7 13.94 -0.98 -24.69
C LYS A 7 14.29 -0.55 -23.27
N LYS A 8 14.21 0.76 -23.00
CA LYS A 8 14.32 1.31 -21.64
C LYS A 8 13.36 0.50 -20.79
N VAL A 9 13.89 -0.37 -19.94
CA VAL A 9 13.13 -1.03 -18.89
C VAL A 9 12.64 0.13 -18.04
N LYS A 10 11.39 0.55 -18.28
CA LYS A 10 10.71 1.54 -17.46
C LYS A 10 10.79 0.93 -16.07
N LYS A 11 11.69 1.47 -15.22
CA LYS A 11 11.58 1.29 -13.76
C LYS A 11 10.10 1.49 -13.50
N PRO A 12 9.36 0.49 -12.96
CA PRO A 12 7.93 0.62 -12.80
C PRO A 12 7.76 1.95 -12.08
N SER A 13 7.16 2.92 -12.75
CA SER A 13 6.90 4.20 -12.10
C SER A 13 5.91 3.85 -10.99
N ARG A 14 5.99 4.55 -9.85
CA ARG A 14 4.89 4.47 -8.89
C ARG A 14 3.62 4.72 -9.71
N PRO A 15 2.59 3.85 -9.64
CA PRO A 15 1.40 4.08 -10.42
C PRO A 15 0.91 5.51 -10.12
N SER A 16 0.61 6.26 -11.16
CA SER A 16 -0.12 7.51 -11.04
C SER A 16 -1.50 7.11 -10.53
N ARG A 17 -1.75 7.39 -9.25
CA ARG A 17 -3.02 7.08 -8.60
C ARG A 17 -3.83 8.36 -8.58
N ASP A 18 -5.09 8.24 -8.95
CA ASP A 18 -6.00 9.37 -8.89
C ASP A 18 -6.38 9.67 -7.43
N GLU A 19 -6.76 10.92 -7.18
CA GLU A 19 -7.11 11.41 -5.85
C GLU A 19 -8.24 10.59 -5.21
N PHE A 20 -9.18 10.13 -6.05
CA PHE A 20 -10.27 9.24 -5.67
C PHE A 20 -9.79 7.89 -5.11
N GLU A 21 -8.83 7.23 -5.78
CA GLU A 21 -8.30 5.94 -5.29
C GLU A 21 -7.58 6.09 -3.95
N LEU A 22 -6.89 7.21 -3.76
CA LEU A 22 -6.23 7.53 -2.49
C LEU A 22 -7.27 7.72 -1.38
N GLU A 23 -8.34 8.44 -1.67
CA GLU A 23 -9.43 8.66 -0.72
C GLU A 23 -10.13 7.36 -0.32
N GLU A 24 -10.46 6.50 -1.29
CA GLU A 24 -11.08 5.19 -1.01
C GLU A 24 -10.20 4.31 -0.11
N ILE A 25 -8.89 4.34 -0.33
CA ILE A 25 -7.94 3.57 0.48
C ILE A 25 -7.78 4.17 1.87
N ALA A 26 -7.72 5.50 1.97
CA ALA A 26 -7.72 6.17 3.27
C ALA A 26 -8.99 5.81 4.05
N ASN A 27 -10.16 5.88 3.43
CA ASN A 27 -11.44 5.52 4.04
C ASN A 27 -11.42 4.07 4.54
N THR A 28 -11.00 3.13 3.68
CA THR A 28 -10.92 1.70 4.04
C THR A 28 -9.98 1.46 5.22
N LEU A 29 -8.85 2.17 5.30
CA LEU A 29 -7.90 2.05 6.41
C LEU A 29 -8.44 2.65 7.71
N ILE A 30 -9.16 3.78 7.62
CA ILE A 30 -9.85 4.40 8.76
C ILE A 30 -10.90 3.45 9.31
N GLU A 31 -11.78 2.94 8.46
CA GLU A 31 -12.81 1.97 8.85
C GLU A 31 -12.17 0.74 9.52
N ALA A 32 -11.10 0.20 8.95
CA ALA A 32 -10.43 -0.96 9.53
C ALA A 32 -9.69 -0.67 10.84
N LEU A 33 -9.20 0.56 11.04
CA LEU A 33 -8.61 1.00 12.30
C LEU A 33 -9.69 1.09 13.39
N GLU A 34 -10.86 1.64 13.06
CA GLU A 34 -12.00 1.74 13.99
C GLU A 34 -12.56 0.35 14.34
N ASP A 35 -12.75 -0.49 13.33
CA ASP A 35 -13.31 -1.84 13.46
C ASP A 35 -12.28 -2.86 14.01
N LYS A 36 -10.98 -2.48 14.06
CA LYS A 36 -9.84 -3.37 14.36
C LYS A 36 -9.84 -4.64 13.49
N SER A 37 -10.23 -4.45 12.24
CA SER A 37 -10.40 -5.52 11.26
C SER A 37 -9.09 -5.87 10.57
N GLU A 38 -8.95 -7.13 10.16
CA GLU A 38 -7.81 -7.58 9.37
C GLU A 38 -7.96 -7.19 7.91
N LEU A 39 -6.88 -6.61 7.36
CA LEU A 39 -6.80 -6.20 5.97
C LEU A 39 -5.61 -6.85 5.28
N ARG A 40 -5.75 -6.99 3.96
CA ARG A 40 -4.67 -7.34 3.05
C ARG A 40 -4.32 -6.12 2.20
N LEU A 41 -3.11 -5.61 2.39
CA LEU A 41 -2.55 -4.47 1.69
C LEU A 41 -1.55 -4.92 0.63
N THR A 42 -1.79 -4.56 -0.62
CA THR A 42 -0.83 -4.74 -1.70
C THR A 42 0.13 -3.56 -1.68
N VAL A 43 1.44 -3.80 -1.53
CA VAL A 43 2.44 -2.73 -1.42
C VAL A 43 3.31 -2.70 -2.67
N TRP A 44 3.52 -1.53 -3.23
CA TRP A 44 4.40 -1.32 -4.37
C TRP A 44 5.84 -1.69 -4.02
N LYS A 45 6.54 -2.33 -4.97
CA LYS A 45 7.88 -2.94 -4.77
C LYS A 45 7.93 -4.06 -3.72
N ARG A 46 6.79 -4.58 -3.29
CA ARG A 46 6.69 -5.79 -2.47
C ARG A 46 5.91 -6.84 -3.25
N GLU A 47 6.50 -8.00 -3.47
CA GLU A 47 5.79 -9.13 -4.06
C GLU A 47 4.75 -9.68 -3.07
N ASP A 48 5.12 -9.75 -1.79
CA ASP A 48 4.23 -10.19 -0.74
C ASP A 48 3.29 -9.10 -0.23
N PRO A 49 1.96 -9.31 -0.28
CA PRO A 49 1.00 -8.40 0.31
C PRO A 49 1.09 -8.47 1.84
N VAL A 50 1.01 -7.30 2.47
CA VAL A 50 1.00 -7.19 3.93
C VAL A 50 -0.39 -7.55 4.43
N ARG A 51 -0.48 -8.50 5.36
CA ARG A 51 -1.75 -8.87 6.01
C ARG A 51 -1.66 -8.56 7.49
N GLY A 52 -2.69 -7.95 8.04
CA GLY A 52 -2.79 -7.67 9.47
C GLY A 52 -3.81 -6.58 9.79
N LYS A 53 -3.83 -6.16 11.06
CA LYS A 53 -4.76 -5.15 11.57
C LYS A 53 -4.14 -3.77 11.54
N VAL A 54 -4.88 -2.77 11.09
CA VAL A 54 -4.42 -1.38 11.18
C VAL A 54 -4.50 -0.95 12.64
N VAL A 55 -3.36 -0.68 13.27
CA VAL A 55 -3.30 -0.29 14.69
C VAL A 55 -3.03 1.20 14.88
N LYS A 56 -2.39 1.82 13.90
CA LYS A 56 -2.09 3.25 13.92
C LYS A 56 -1.88 3.77 12.51
N MET A 57 -2.35 4.99 12.26
CA MET A 57 -2.05 5.73 11.04
C MET A 57 -1.37 7.03 11.41
N ASP A 58 -0.15 7.22 10.94
CA ASP A 58 0.64 8.41 11.21
C ASP A 58 0.47 9.40 10.06
N GLY A 59 -0.43 10.38 10.23
CA GLY A 59 -0.77 11.35 9.19
C GLY A 59 0.39 12.30 8.83
N ASN A 60 1.35 12.50 9.75
CA ASN A 60 2.53 13.34 9.49
C ASN A 60 3.54 12.62 8.59
N THR A 61 3.89 11.38 8.91
CA THR A 61 4.86 10.59 8.13
C THR A 61 4.22 9.81 6.98
N LYS A 62 2.87 9.80 6.91
CA LYS A 62 2.06 8.97 6.01
C LYS A 62 2.42 7.49 6.13
N LEU A 63 2.79 7.03 7.33
CA LEU A 63 3.08 5.63 7.62
C LEU A 63 1.87 4.96 8.26
N ILE A 64 1.51 3.79 7.75
CA ILE A 64 0.46 2.94 8.27
C ILE A 64 1.12 1.81 9.05
N HIS A 65 0.73 1.65 10.30
CA HIS A 65 1.20 0.59 11.18
C HIS A 65 0.20 -0.56 11.15
N ILE A 66 0.67 -1.70 10.65
CA ILE A 66 -0.08 -2.93 10.54
C ILE A 66 0.46 -3.92 11.57
N GLU A 67 -0.36 -4.33 12.52
CA GLU A 67 -0.03 -5.39 13.46
C GLU A 67 -0.34 -6.75 12.85
N ARG A 68 0.64 -7.64 12.87
CA ARG A 68 0.53 -9.01 12.38
C ARG A 68 1.17 -9.95 13.39
N PHE A 69 0.34 -10.80 14.01
CA PHE A 69 0.75 -11.72 15.08
C PHE A 69 1.44 -11.00 16.24
N THR A 70 2.77 -10.93 16.23
CA THR A 70 3.61 -10.31 17.26
C THR A 70 4.48 -9.18 16.73
N GLU A 71 4.32 -8.81 15.46
CA GLU A 71 5.15 -7.80 14.79
C GLU A 71 4.30 -6.63 14.27
N THR A 72 4.85 -5.42 14.37
CA THR A 72 4.26 -4.23 13.75
C THR A 72 5.02 -3.89 12.47
N ILE A 73 4.34 -4.07 11.33
CA ILE A 73 4.85 -3.75 10.00
C ILE A 73 4.47 -2.31 9.68
N LYS A 74 5.45 -1.46 9.40
CA LYS A 74 5.23 -0.08 8.96
C LYS A 74 5.24 -0.04 7.43
N VAL A 75 4.20 0.54 6.83
CA VAL A 75 4.04 0.64 5.38
C VAL A 75 3.72 2.09 5.01
N PRO A 76 4.44 2.72 4.06
CA PRO A 76 4.07 4.04 3.57
C PRO A 76 2.74 3.99 2.83
N PHE A 77 1.82 4.90 3.14
CA PHE A 77 0.50 5.01 2.53
C PHE A 77 0.58 5.11 1.00
N ILE A 78 1.53 5.91 0.52
CA ILE A 78 1.76 6.12 -0.91
C ILE A 78 2.24 4.84 -1.64
N ASP A 79 2.73 3.84 -0.91
CA ASP A 79 3.11 2.54 -1.47
C ASP A 79 1.97 1.52 -1.42
N ILE A 80 0.89 1.75 -0.67
CA ILE A 80 -0.24 0.82 -0.56
C ILE A 80 -1.06 0.91 -1.84
N LEU A 81 -0.88 0.01 -2.81
CA LEU A 81 -1.59 -0.01 -4.09
C LEU A 81 -3.07 -0.40 -3.98
N GLN A 82 -3.39 -1.30 -3.06
CA GLN A 82 -4.75 -1.79 -2.89
C GLN A 82 -4.94 -2.29 -1.47
N VAL A 83 -6.15 -2.15 -0.95
CA VAL A 83 -6.56 -2.70 0.34
C VAL A 83 -7.76 -3.61 0.11
N LYS A 84 -7.73 -4.80 0.69
CA LYS A 84 -8.86 -5.75 0.67
C LYS A 84 -9.17 -6.20 2.09
N ARG A 85 -10.44 -6.22 2.44
CA ARG A 85 -10.92 -6.87 3.67
C ARG A 85 -10.77 -8.38 3.54
N VAL A 86 -10.37 -9.02 4.64
CA VAL A 86 -10.07 -10.47 4.72
C VAL A 86 -11.15 -11.17 5.53
#